data_AF-A0A560H8U2-F1
#
_entry.id   AF-A0A560H8U2-F1
#
_cell.length_a   1.000
_cell.length_b   1.000
_cell.length_c   1.000
_cell.angle_alpha   90.00
_cell.angle_beta   90.00
_cell.angle_gamma   90.00
#
_symmetry.space_group_name_H-M   'P 1'
#
loop_
_entity.id
_entity.type
_entity.pdbx_description
1 polymer ?
#
loop_
_entity_poly.entity_id
_entity_poly.type
_entity_poly.pdbx_seq_one_letter_code
_entity_poly.pdbx_strand_id
1 'polypeptide(L)'
;MMAQVNDAEKQVGEAERMAALARMDGLAFLHALMAGDLPPPPINQTLGFTLTHAEVGYAVFTGTPVHAYYNPIGSVHGGWIATLLDSCMACAVQTTLTGGRGYTTLELKINYVRAVTEATGPVRAEGRIIHAGGRTATSEGRLLDGQGRLLAHGTTTCLMFDPRPPQA
;
A
#
# COMPACT_ATOMS: atom_id res chain seq x y z
N MET A 1 19.08 9.57 14.26
CA MET A 1 19.32 8.27 14.90
C MET A 1 17.98 7.53 14.93
N MET A 2 17.72 6.62 13.98
CA MET A 2 16.53 5.78 14.06
C MET A 2 16.76 4.80 15.21
N ALA A 3 15.89 4.81 16.22
CA ALA A 3 15.91 3.78 17.25
C ALA A 3 15.78 2.42 16.56
N GLN A 4 16.74 1.52 16.81
CA GLN A 4 16.61 0.15 16.36
C GLN A 4 15.50 -0.51 17.16
N VAL A 5 14.34 -0.69 16.54
CA VAL A 5 13.24 -1.51 17.07
C VAL A 5 13.79 -2.94 17.23
N ASN A 6 13.68 -3.52 18.43
CA ASN A 6 14.22 -4.85 18.72
C ASN A 6 13.41 -5.92 17.97
N ASP A 7 14.02 -7.07 17.65
CA ASP A 7 13.38 -8.16 16.89
C ASP A 7 12.10 -8.70 17.57
N ALA A 8 12.05 -8.65 18.90
CA ALA A 8 10.84 -8.97 19.66
C ALA A 8 9.68 -8.00 19.37
N GLU A 9 9.96 -6.69 19.28
CA GLU A 9 8.95 -5.67 18.98
C GLU A 9 8.44 -5.79 17.52
N LYS A 10 9.31 -6.19 16.58
CA LYS A 10 8.91 -6.47 15.19
C LYS A 10 7.92 -7.64 15.12
N GLN A 11 8.24 -8.75 15.79
CA GLN A 11 7.39 -9.95 15.82
C GLN A 11 6.05 -9.68 16.50
N VAL A 12 6.02 -8.88 17.57
CA VAL A 12 4.78 -8.47 18.23
C VAL A 12 3.89 -7.67 17.28
N GLY A 13 4.44 -6.67 16.58
CA GLY A 13 3.65 -5.86 15.65
C GLY A 13 3.13 -6.65 14.44
N GLU A 14 3.88 -7.64 13.96
CA GLU A 14 3.40 -8.56 12.91
C GLU A 14 2.25 -9.44 13.41
N ALA A 15 2.39 -10.02 14.60
CA ALA A 15 1.36 -10.86 15.19
C ALA A 15 0.05 -10.08 15.44
N GLU A 16 0.13 -8.86 15.95
CA GLU A 16 -1.02 -7.98 16.17
C GLU A 16 -1.78 -7.68 14.87
N ARG A 17 -1.07 -7.32 13.80
CA ARG A 17 -1.67 -7.08 12.48
C ARG A 17 -2.32 -8.34 11.92
N MET A 18 -1.65 -9.50 12.00
CA MET A 18 -2.21 -10.76 11.50
C MET A 18 -3.46 -11.18 12.27
N ALA A 19 -3.46 -11.01 13.59
CA ALA A 19 -4.64 -11.28 14.41
C ALA A 19 -5.79 -10.31 14.11
N ALA A 20 -5.50 -9.05 13.75
CA ALA A 20 -6.50 -8.07 13.35
C ALA A 20 -7.09 -8.38 11.96
N LEU A 21 -6.25 -8.71 10.98
CA LEU A 21 -6.67 -9.14 9.64
C LEU A 21 -7.65 -10.32 9.70
N ALA A 22 -7.42 -11.29 10.59
CA ALA A 22 -8.27 -12.47 10.71
C ALA A 22 -9.69 -12.19 11.24
N ARG A 23 -9.92 -11.04 11.89
CA ARG A 23 -11.19 -10.72 12.57
C ARG A 23 -11.90 -9.45 12.07
N MET A 24 -11.21 -8.62 11.29
CA MET A 24 -11.73 -7.34 10.81
C MET A 24 -12.07 -7.41 9.33
N ASP A 25 -13.07 -6.62 8.93
CA ASP A 25 -13.22 -6.25 7.53
C ASP A 25 -12.03 -5.39 7.10
N GLY A 26 -11.67 -5.47 5.83
CA GLY A 26 -10.44 -4.84 5.34
C GLY A 26 -10.43 -3.33 5.49
N LEU A 27 -11.58 -2.66 5.33
CA LEU A 27 -11.69 -1.21 5.57
C LEU A 27 -11.42 -0.86 7.05
N ALA A 28 -12.01 -1.62 7.99
CA ALA A 28 -11.81 -1.40 9.42
C ALA A 28 -10.34 -1.62 9.82
N PHE A 29 -9.68 -2.63 9.24
CA PHE A 29 -8.25 -2.85 9.44
C PHE A 29 -7.40 -1.65 8.99
N LEU A 30 -7.70 -1.08 7.82
CA LEU A 30 -6.98 0.09 7.30
C LEU A 30 -7.24 1.35 8.15
N HIS A 31 -8.46 1.54 8.65
CA HIS A 31 -8.75 2.63 9.58
C HIS A 31 -8.01 2.47 10.91
N ALA A 32 -7.91 1.26 11.46
CA ALA A 32 -7.13 1.01 12.68
C ALA A 32 -5.63 1.33 12.49
N LEU A 33 -5.05 1.03 11.32
CA LEU A 33 -3.69 1.46 10.97
C LEU A 33 -3.56 2.99 10.91
N MET A 34 -4.53 3.68 10.30
CA MET A 34 -4.52 5.15 10.21
C MET A 34 -4.71 5.84 11.57
N ALA A 35 -5.51 5.24 12.46
CA ALA A 35 -5.74 5.71 13.81
C ALA A 35 -4.54 5.48 14.75
N GLY A 36 -3.60 4.61 14.36
CA GLY A 36 -2.47 4.19 15.20
C GLY A 36 -2.83 3.09 16.21
N ASP A 37 -4.03 2.52 16.11
CA ASP A 37 -4.48 1.38 16.93
C ASP A 37 -3.74 0.08 16.56
N LEU A 38 -3.17 0.04 15.35
CA LEU A 38 -2.30 -1.03 14.88
C LEU A 38 -0.94 -0.46 14.47
N PRO A 39 0.16 -1.19 14.74
CA PRO A 39 1.49 -0.74 14.35
C PRO A 39 1.61 -0.69 12.82
N PRO A 40 2.21 0.38 12.25
CA PRO A 40 2.33 0.53 10.81
C PRO A 40 3.19 -0.61 10.23
N PRO A 41 2.93 -1.02 8.97
CA PRO A 41 3.77 -2.01 8.32
C PRO A 41 5.20 -1.45 8.13
N PRO A 42 6.27 -2.25 8.37
CA PRO A 42 7.65 -1.75 8.32
C PRO A 42 8.04 -1.10 6.99
N ILE A 43 7.42 -1.53 5.89
CA ILE A 43 7.67 -0.95 4.56
C ILE A 43 7.37 0.56 4.49
N ASN A 44 6.39 1.05 5.25
CA ASN A 44 6.05 2.47 5.32
C ASN A 44 7.22 3.30 5.86
N GLN A 45 7.94 2.77 6.86
CA GLN A 45 9.12 3.42 7.42
C GLN A 45 10.30 3.36 6.45
N THR A 46 10.54 2.19 5.85
CA THR A 46 11.65 1.98 4.91
C THR A 46 11.55 2.86 3.67
N LEU A 47 10.33 3.06 3.15
CA LEU A 47 10.09 3.78 1.90
C LEU A 47 9.43 5.15 2.09
N GLY A 48 9.17 5.58 3.33
CA GLY A 48 8.73 6.94 3.65
C GLY A 48 7.38 7.31 3.01
N PHE A 49 6.45 6.36 2.96
CA PHE A 49 5.07 6.60 2.56
C PHE A 49 4.08 6.09 3.61
N THR A 50 2.88 6.65 3.63
CA THR A 50 1.85 6.26 4.59
C THR A 50 0.46 6.30 3.96
N LEU A 51 -0.44 5.46 4.46
CA LEU A 51 -1.86 5.52 4.15
C LEU A 51 -2.47 6.76 4.80
N THR A 52 -3.22 7.54 4.03
CA THR A 52 -3.82 8.81 4.47
C THR A 52 -5.33 8.87 4.30
N HIS A 53 -5.89 7.99 3.49
CA HIS A 53 -7.34 7.91 3.29
C HIS A 53 -7.72 6.51 2.79
N ALA A 54 -8.86 6.01 3.27
CA ALA A 54 -9.46 4.77 2.81
C ALA A 54 -10.99 4.85 2.92
N GLU A 55 -11.66 4.44 1.85
CA GLU A 55 -13.11 4.20 1.78
C GLU A 55 -13.34 2.96 0.90
N VAL A 56 -14.57 2.46 0.81
CA VAL A 56 -14.86 1.25 0.03
C VAL A 56 -14.47 1.44 -1.43
N GLY A 57 -13.54 0.61 -1.91
CA GLY A 57 -13.00 0.63 -3.26
C GLY A 57 -11.95 1.72 -3.53
N TYR A 58 -11.50 2.47 -2.53
CA TYR A 58 -10.55 3.57 -2.72
C TYR A 58 -9.55 3.71 -1.57
N ALA A 59 -8.27 3.89 -1.91
CA ALA A 59 -7.23 4.14 -0.92
C ALA A 59 -6.19 5.13 -1.44
N VAL A 60 -5.63 5.92 -0.51
CA VAL A 60 -4.70 7.01 -0.82
C VAL A 60 -3.47 6.90 0.06
N PHE A 61 -2.31 6.87 -0.58
CA PHE A 61 -1.03 6.98 0.10
C PHE A 61 -0.36 8.32 -0.25
N THR A 62 0.37 8.87 0.70
CA THR A 62 1.28 10.00 0.47
C THR A 62 2.70 9.56 0.75
N GLY A 63 3.64 9.98 -0.08
CA GLY A 63 5.07 9.74 0.11
C GLY A 63 5.88 10.96 -0.25
N THR A 64 7.09 11.08 0.31
CA THR A 64 8.04 12.13 -0.09
C THR A 64 9.25 11.47 -0.73
N PRO A 65 9.51 11.68 -2.03
CA PRO A 65 10.70 11.17 -2.65
C PRO A 65 11.94 11.86 -2.07
N VAL A 66 12.96 11.07 -1.74
CA VAL A 66 14.24 11.57 -1.22
C VAL A 66 15.40 10.94 -1.99
N HIS A 67 16.57 11.55 -1.90
CA HIS A 67 17.79 11.06 -2.57
C HIS A 67 18.11 9.58 -2.28
N ALA A 68 17.75 9.08 -1.09
CA ALA A 68 17.96 7.67 -0.72
C ALA A 68 17.22 6.67 -1.63
N TYR A 69 16.20 7.11 -2.38
CA TYR A 69 15.43 6.27 -3.30
C TYR A 69 15.92 6.37 -4.74
N TYR A 70 17.03 7.07 -5.00
CA TYR A 70 17.49 7.31 -6.36
C TYR A 70 18.09 6.05 -6.99
N ASN A 71 17.88 5.93 -8.28
CA ASN A 71 18.56 4.99 -9.16
C ASN A 71 19.91 5.58 -9.64
N PRO A 72 20.74 4.78 -10.33
CA PRO A 72 22.03 5.24 -10.83
C PRO A 72 21.98 6.37 -11.87
N ILE A 73 20.81 6.66 -12.45
CA ILE A 73 20.64 7.67 -13.51
C ILE A 73 20.03 8.99 -12.98
N GLY A 74 20.03 9.20 -11.66
CA GLY A 74 19.73 10.51 -11.07
C GLY A 74 18.24 10.82 -10.88
N SER A 75 17.40 9.79 -10.77
CA SER A 75 15.96 9.94 -10.47
C SER A 75 15.52 8.87 -9.48
N VAL A 76 14.36 9.04 -8.85
CA VAL A 76 13.78 8.03 -7.96
C VAL A 76 13.58 6.73 -8.73
N HIS A 77 14.03 5.62 -8.14
CA HIS A 77 13.94 4.30 -8.73
C HIS A 77 12.49 3.92 -9.00
N GLY A 78 12.21 3.34 -10.17
CA GLY A 78 10.85 2.94 -10.56
C GLY A 78 10.21 1.98 -9.55
N GLY A 79 11.02 1.15 -8.88
CA GLY A 79 10.57 0.27 -7.80
C GLY A 79 9.93 1.00 -6.60
N TRP A 80 10.39 2.21 -6.23
CA TRP A 80 9.76 2.98 -5.17
C TRP A 80 8.35 3.44 -5.59
N ILE A 81 8.24 3.96 -6.82
CA ILE A 81 6.98 4.38 -7.43
C ILE A 81 6.01 3.19 -7.56
N ALA A 82 6.52 2.05 -8.04
CA ALA A 82 5.75 0.82 -8.20
C ALA A 82 5.22 0.30 -6.86
N THR A 83 6.04 0.32 -5.80
CA THR A 83 5.63 -0.13 -4.47
C THR A 83 4.56 0.79 -3.88
N LEU A 84 4.68 2.10 -4.08
CA LEU A 84 3.68 3.06 -3.65
C LEU A 84 2.33 2.89 -4.39
N LEU A 85 2.39 2.64 -5.70
CA LEU A 85 1.19 2.34 -6.50
C LEU A 85 0.57 0.99 -6.15
N ASP A 86 1.38 -0.06 -5.95
CA ASP A 86 0.90 -1.36 -5.47
C ASP A 86 0.19 -1.19 -4.14
N SER A 87 0.78 -0.46 -3.18
CA SER A 87 0.20 -0.21 -1.87
C SER A 87 -1.20 0.43 -1.96
N CYS A 88 -1.38 1.50 -2.74
CA CYS A 88 -2.70 2.14 -2.84
C CYS A 88 -3.72 1.28 -3.59
N MET A 89 -3.31 0.58 -4.65
CA MET A 89 -4.20 -0.27 -5.44
C MET A 89 -4.64 -1.52 -4.64
N ALA A 90 -3.69 -2.21 -4.01
CA ALA A 90 -3.98 -3.41 -3.23
C ALA A 90 -4.80 -3.07 -1.98
N CYS A 91 -4.55 -1.90 -1.34
CA CYS A 91 -5.43 -1.40 -0.28
C CYS A 91 -6.84 -1.06 -0.79
N ALA A 92 -6.98 -0.53 -2.01
CA ALA A 92 -8.31 -0.32 -2.60
C ALA A 92 -9.07 -1.64 -2.78
N VAL A 93 -8.39 -2.74 -3.15
CA VAL A 93 -8.98 -4.09 -3.11
C VAL A 93 -9.34 -4.48 -1.67
N GLN A 94 -8.41 -4.32 -0.73
CA GLN A 94 -8.59 -4.69 0.68
C GLN A 94 -9.83 -4.05 1.31
N THR A 95 -10.13 -2.80 0.99
CA THR A 95 -11.33 -2.09 1.51
C THR A 95 -12.65 -2.80 1.18
N THR A 96 -12.67 -3.68 0.19
CA THR A 96 -13.86 -4.43 -0.24
C THR A 96 -13.97 -5.82 0.42
N LEU A 97 -12.94 -6.24 1.16
CA LEU A 97 -12.90 -7.56 1.81
C LEU A 97 -13.66 -7.55 3.13
N THR A 98 -14.47 -8.58 3.33
CA THR A 98 -15.22 -8.83 4.56
C THR A 98 -14.85 -10.18 5.16
N GLY A 99 -15.13 -10.36 6.46
CA GLY A 99 -15.06 -11.68 7.10
C GLY A 99 -13.65 -12.28 7.18
N GLY A 100 -12.63 -11.44 7.35
CA GLY A 100 -11.24 -11.87 7.51
C GLY A 100 -10.60 -12.48 6.26
N ARG A 101 -11.19 -12.26 5.07
CA ARG A 101 -10.60 -12.70 3.80
C ARG A 101 -9.25 -12.03 3.56
N GLY A 102 -8.28 -12.82 3.13
CA GLY A 102 -6.96 -12.36 2.72
C GLY A 102 -6.89 -12.09 1.22
N TYR A 103 -5.83 -11.43 0.81
CA TYR A 103 -5.50 -11.23 -0.59
C TYR A 103 -3.99 -11.21 -0.81
N THR A 104 -3.59 -11.40 -2.06
CA THR A 104 -2.21 -11.19 -2.53
C THR A 104 -2.23 -10.62 -3.94
N THR A 105 -1.26 -9.76 -4.27
CA THR A 105 -1.02 -9.32 -5.65
C THR A 105 -0.60 -10.50 -6.52
N LEU A 106 -1.28 -10.71 -7.65
CA LEU A 106 -0.94 -11.69 -8.69
C LEU A 106 -0.15 -11.06 -9.84
N GLU A 107 -0.53 -9.84 -10.21
CA GLU A 107 0.01 -9.14 -11.37
C GLU A 107 0.00 -7.64 -11.09
N LEU A 108 1.01 -6.94 -11.62
CA LEU A 108 1.18 -5.51 -11.48
C LEU A 108 1.78 -4.93 -12.77
N LYS A 109 1.09 -3.96 -13.36
CA LYS A 109 1.57 -3.22 -14.54
C LYS A 109 1.61 -1.73 -14.25
N ILE A 110 2.79 -1.13 -14.40
CA ILE A 110 3.01 0.31 -14.21
C ILE A 110 3.41 0.97 -15.54
N ASN A 111 2.95 2.18 -15.78
CA ASN A 111 3.44 3.12 -16.79
C ASN A 111 4.03 4.34 -16.09
N TYR A 112 5.27 4.68 -16.44
CA TYR A 112 5.94 5.87 -15.92
C TYR A 112 5.77 7.02 -16.91
N VAL A 113 5.31 8.17 -16.44
CA VAL A 113 4.97 9.33 -17.29
C VAL A 113 5.98 10.46 -17.13
N ARG A 114 6.43 10.72 -15.90
CA ARG A 114 7.39 11.78 -15.57
C ARG A 114 8.44 11.26 -14.59
N ALA A 115 9.66 11.79 -14.72
CA ALA A 115 10.71 11.54 -13.73
C ALA A 115 10.30 12.11 -12.37
N VAL A 116 10.59 11.37 -11.31
CA VAL A 116 10.39 11.80 -9.92
C VAL A 116 11.77 12.04 -9.31
N THR A 117 11.92 13.15 -8.62
CA THR A 117 13.14 13.56 -7.92
C THR A 117 12.76 14.11 -6.55
N GLU A 118 13.72 14.37 -5.67
CA GLU A 118 13.48 15.06 -4.39
C GLU A 118 12.86 16.45 -4.59
N ALA A 119 13.17 17.11 -5.71
CA ALA A 119 12.58 18.39 -6.09
C ALA A 119 11.10 18.27 -6.53
N THR A 120 10.59 17.06 -6.80
CA THR A 120 9.14 16.84 -7.04
C THR A 120 8.31 17.19 -5.80
N GLY A 121 8.89 17.07 -4.60
CA GLY A 121 8.16 17.26 -3.34
C GLY A 121 7.18 16.12 -3.05
N PRO A 122 6.25 16.32 -2.09
CA PRO A 122 5.28 15.29 -1.72
C PRO A 122 4.43 14.83 -2.90
N VAL A 123 4.19 13.53 -2.97
CA VAL A 123 3.38 12.88 -4.00
C VAL A 123 2.21 12.12 -3.38
N ARG A 124 1.14 11.97 -4.16
CA ARG A 124 -0.11 11.31 -3.75
C ARG A 124 -0.43 10.17 -4.71
N ALA A 125 -0.51 8.95 -4.18
CA ALA A 125 -0.93 7.77 -4.91
C ALA A 125 -2.37 7.42 -4.57
N GLU A 126 -3.19 7.24 -5.61
CA GLU A 126 -4.62 6.96 -5.50
C GLU A 126 -4.94 5.64 -6.17
N GLY A 127 -5.46 4.67 -5.43
CA GLY A 127 -5.93 3.39 -5.96
C GLY A 127 -7.45 3.32 -5.96
N ARG A 128 -8.07 2.90 -7.07
CA ARG A 128 -9.53 2.69 -7.21
C ARG A 128 -9.85 1.30 -7.73
N ILE A 129 -10.85 0.64 -7.15
CA ILE A 129 -11.34 -0.64 -7.62
C ILE A 129 -11.91 -0.50 -9.05
N ILE A 130 -11.55 -1.43 -9.93
CA ILE A 130 -12.18 -1.60 -11.25
C ILE A 130 -13.24 -2.68 -11.17
N HIS A 131 -12.90 -3.84 -10.58
CA HIS A 131 -13.78 -4.98 -10.46
C HIS A 131 -13.43 -5.79 -9.20
N ALA A 132 -14.45 -6.27 -8.47
CA ALA A 132 -14.28 -7.19 -7.36
C ALA A 132 -15.19 -8.42 -7.56
N GLY A 133 -14.56 -9.57 -7.82
CA GLY A 133 -15.25 -10.84 -8.02
C GLY A 133 -15.19 -11.74 -6.78
N GLY A 134 -15.47 -13.03 -6.97
CA GLY A 134 -15.37 -14.01 -5.87
C GLY A 134 -13.92 -14.39 -5.52
N ARG A 135 -13.05 -14.53 -6.52
CA ARG A 135 -11.66 -15.01 -6.35
C ARG A 135 -10.61 -13.98 -6.73
N THR A 136 -10.93 -13.05 -7.63
CA THR A 136 -10.00 -12.04 -8.10
C THR A 136 -10.64 -10.67 -8.04
N ALA A 137 -9.79 -9.66 -7.86
CA ALA A 137 -10.17 -8.26 -7.92
C ALA A 137 -9.11 -7.49 -8.70
N THR A 138 -9.52 -6.43 -9.38
CA THR A 138 -8.63 -5.54 -10.11
C THR A 138 -8.85 -4.10 -9.68
N SER A 139 -7.79 -3.32 -9.67
CA SER A 139 -7.81 -1.89 -9.35
C SER A 139 -6.81 -1.14 -10.22
N GLU A 140 -7.08 0.15 -10.44
CA GLU A 140 -6.17 1.09 -11.09
C GLU A 140 -5.58 2.07 -10.09
N GLY A 141 -4.41 2.61 -10.43
CA GLY A 141 -3.63 3.50 -9.58
C GLY A 141 -3.08 4.69 -10.34
N ARG A 142 -3.03 5.86 -9.70
CA ARG A 142 -2.39 7.08 -10.24
C ARG A 142 -1.50 7.72 -9.19
N LEU A 143 -0.28 8.09 -9.57
CA LEU A 143 0.65 8.87 -8.75
C LEU A 143 0.69 10.30 -9.28
N LEU A 144 0.41 11.27 -8.40
CA LEU A 144 0.33 12.69 -8.70
C LEU A 144 1.33 13.49 -7.86
N ASP A 145 1.85 14.59 -8.38
CA ASP A 145 2.59 15.57 -7.58
C ASP A 145 1.68 16.61 -6.90
N GLY A 146 2.28 17.54 -6.15
CA GLY A 146 1.56 18.63 -5.48
C GLY A 146 0.81 19.60 -6.39
N GLN A 147 1.05 19.58 -7.72
CA GLN A 147 0.27 20.35 -8.70
C GLN A 147 -0.77 19.49 -9.44
N GLY A 148 -0.96 18.22 -9.04
CA GLY A 148 -1.87 17.30 -9.69
C GLY A 148 -1.38 16.74 -11.03
N ARG A 149 -0.09 16.91 -11.36
CA ARG A 149 0.47 16.36 -12.61
C ARG A 149 0.72 14.87 -12.45
N LEU A 150 0.39 14.10 -13.49
CA LEU A 150 0.54 12.65 -13.49
C LEU A 150 2.01 12.23 -13.57
N LEU A 151 2.49 11.48 -12.58
CA LEU A 151 3.86 10.97 -12.52
C LEU A 151 3.94 9.53 -13.04
N ALA A 152 3.01 8.69 -12.64
CA ALA A 152 2.88 7.30 -13.06
C ALA A 152 1.43 6.82 -12.90
N HIS A 153 1.07 5.74 -13.58
CA HIS A 153 -0.23 5.07 -13.38
C HIS A 153 -0.11 3.57 -13.67
N GLY A 154 -1.05 2.78 -13.20
CA GLY A 154 -1.00 1.34 -13.38
C GLY A 154 -2.29 0.63 -13.04
N THR A 155 -2.22 -0.69 -13.14
CA THR A 155 -3.27 -1.62 -12.73
C THR A 155 -2.65 -2.77 -11.97
N THR A 156 -3.43 -3.41 -11.12
CA THR A 156 -3.07 -4.67 -10.47
C THR A 156 -4.23 -5.64 -10.48
N THR A 157 -3.89 -6.93 -10.44
CA THR A 157 -4.84 -8.00 -10.14
C THR A 157 -4.46 -8.63 -8.81
N CYS A 158 -5.42 -8.77 -7.90
CA CYS A 158 -5.26 -9.49 -6.64
C CYS A 158 -6.02 -10.81 -6.66
N LEU A 159 -5.43 -11.86 -6.10
CA LEU A 159 -6.11 -13.08 -5.70
C LEU A 159 -6.67 -12.87 -4.30
N MET A 160 -7.96 -13.13 -4.11
CA MET A 160 -8.62 -13.15 -2.81
C MET A 160 -8.83 -14.58 -2.36
N PHE A 161 -8.62 -14.84 -1.08
CA PHE A 161 -8.76 -16.16 -0.49
C PHE A 161 -9.37 -16.06 0.90
N ASP A 162 -10.13 -17.09 1.24
CA ASP A 162 -10.78 -17.16 2.53
C ASP A 162 -9.74 -17.36 3.65
N PRO A 163 -10.03 -16.90 4.87
CA PRO A 163 -9.13 -17.11 6.00
C PRO A 163 -8.80 -18.59 6.14
N ARG A 164 -7.51 -18.89 6.32
CA ARG A 164 -7.07 -20.26 6.54
C ARG A 164 -7.63 -20.71 7.91
N PRO A 165 -8.30 -21.88 8.02
CA PRO A 165 -8.72 -22.37 9.31
C PRO A 165 -7.49 -22.54 10.23
N PRO A 166 -7.62 -22.33 11.55
CA PRO A 166 -6.52 -22.52 12.48
C PRO A 166 -5.95 -23.93 12.31
N GLN A 167 -4.62 -24.03 12.19
CA GLN A 167 -3.93 -25.32 12.19
C GLN A 167 -4.08 -25.93 13.58
N ALA A 168 -4.57 -27.18 13.64
CA ALA A 168 -4.74 -27.96 14.86
C ALA A 168 -3.40 -28.35 15.48
#